data_AF-A0A8H7RWA9-F1
#
_entry.id   AF-A0A8H7RWA9-F1
#
_cell.length_a   1.000
_cell.length_b   1.000
_cell.length_c   1.000
_cell.angle_alpha   90.00
_cell.angle_beta   90.00
_cell.angle_gamma   90.00
#
_symmetry.space_group_name_H-M   'P 1'
#
loop_
_entity.id
_entity.type
_entity.pdbx_description
1 polymer ?
#
loop_
_entity_poly.entity_id
_entity_poly.type
_entity_poly.pdbx_seq_one_letter_code
_entity_poly.pdbx_strand_id
1 'polypeptide(L)'
;MFSKFEELENDYPDYITSANITSHSFIITFRAPLMLKYVNFKAFPCITDVTYKAFPKDRYLWMVMDFSLSQKNGYLSAYNIYTCGMTDGLKYLKGCYMHWMQSVQCISSIHAVVPVDKHTTFLELTVKLCTTVDDTGFNVTCNNIVSEFPDTCKWLLWWLQPDVRSMIFVNGSIMKHSLRFHVCRTSNAIESFHRVFNTLIKGGQPLRSTLRRALKLVKSDQDDLSQFYEYGMLTTYNRQQKL
;
A
#
# COMPACT_ATOMS: atom_id res chain seq x y z
N MET A 1 -9.78 13.10 -31.90
CA MET A 1 -9.31 12.41 -30.67
C MET A 1 -7.79 12.49 -30.57
N PHE A 2 -7.06 12.18 -31.66
CA PHE A 2 -5.60 12.28 -31.75
C PHE A 2 -5.02 13.68 -31.55
N SER A 3 -5.60 14.74 -32.11
CA SER A 3 -5.10 16.13 -31.93
C SER A 3 -5.02 16.58 -30.46
N LYS A 4 -5.96 16.14 -29.63
CA LYS A 4 -5.94 16.45 -28.18
C LYS A 4 -4.89 15.65 -27.41
N PHE A 5 -4.45 14.53 -27.95
CA PHE A 5 -3.36 13.73 -27.40
C PHE A 5 -2.02 14.32 -27.83
N GLU A 6 -1.88 14.73 -29.09
CA GLU A 6 -0.72 15.49 -29.60
C GLU A 6 -0.49 16.79 -28.82
N GLU A 7 -1.56 17.54 -28.50
CA GLU A 7 -1.48 18.70 -27.60
C GLU A 7 -0.90 18.34 -26.22
N LEU A 8 -1.29 17.20 -25.65
CA LEU A 8 -0.81 16.76 -24.33
C LEU A 8 0.64 16.28 -24.39
N GLU A 9 1.01 15.61 -25.46
CA GLU A 9 2.38 15.17 -25.72
C GLU A 9 3.32 16.36 -25.92
N ASN A 10 2.85 17.42 -26.59
CA ASN A 10 3.57 18.69 -26.70
C ASN A 10 3.70 19.42 -25.35
N ASP A 11 2.66 19.40 -24.51
CA ASP A 11 2.68 20.01 -23.17
C ASP A 11 3.58 19.24 -22.18
N TYR A 12 3.75 17.93 -22.39
CA TYR A 12 4.49 17.01 -21.52
C TYR A 12 5.40 16.07 -22.35
N PRO A 13 6.42 16.61 -23.04
CA PRO A 13 7.28 15.83 -23.92
C PRO A 13 7.98 14.71 -23.14
N ASP A 14 8.01 13.51 -23.73
CA ASP A 14 8.64 12.29 -23.18
C ASP A 14 7.99 11.70 -21.92
N TYR A 15 6.90 12.29 -21.41
CA TYR A 15 6.20 11.74 -20.24
C TYR A 15 5.27 10.59 -20.58
N ILE A 16 4.69 10.55 -21.77
CA ILE A 16 3.82 9.44 -22.20
C ILE A 16 4.71 8.41 -22.89
N THR A 17 4.76 7.18 -22.37
CA THR A 17 5.66 6.14 -22.87
C THR A 17 4.97 5.12 -23.76
N SER A 18 3.67 4.90 -23.56
CA SER A 18 2.87 4.04 -24.43
C SER A 18 1.38 4.30 -24.25
N ALA A 19 0.60 3.99 -25.28
CA ALA A 19 -0.86 3.96 -25.23
C ALA A 19 -1.33 2.72 -25.99
N ASN A 20 -1.92 1.75 -25.27
CA ASN A 20 -2.31 0.46 -25.81
C ASN A 20 -3.80 0.21 -25.56
N ILE A 21 -4.49 -0.29 -26.57
CA ILE A 21 -5.87 -0.78 -26.43
C ILE A 21 -5.79 -2.30 -26.32
N THR A 22 -6.32 -2.86 -25.24
CA THR A 22 -6.55 -4.30 -25.10
C THR A 22 -8.01 -4.62 -25.42
N SER A 23 -8.36 -5.91 -25.48
CA SER A 23 -9.74 -6.35 -25.70
C SER A 23 -10.74 -5.86 -24.63
N HIS A 24 -10.27 -5.43 -23.46
CA HIS A 24 -11.11 -5.05 -22.33
C HIS A 24 -10.80 -3.67 -21.73
N SER A 25 -9.67 -3.05 -22.12
CA SER A 25 -9.17 -1.84 -21.44
C SER A 25 -8.37 -0.95 -22.39
N PHE A 26 -8.35 0.36 -22.09
CA PHE A 26 -7.36 1.28 -22.65
C PHE A 26 -6.32 1.60 -21.59
N ILE A 27 -5.05 1.36 -21.92
CA ILE A 27 -3.91 1.48 -21.02
C ILE A 27 -3.00 2.59 -21.55
N ILE A 28 -2.86 3.68 -20.81
CA ILE A 28 -1.82 4.68 -21.06
C ILE A 28 -0.76 4.52 -19.98
N THR A 29 0.50 4.36 -20.40
CA THR A 29 1.64 4.40 -19.50
C THR A 29 2.32 5.75 -19.61
N PHE A 30 2.57 6.39 -18.48
CA PHE A 30 3.30 7.63 -18.37
C PHE A 30 4.36 7.53 -17.28
N ARG A 31 5.48 8.24 -17.45
CA ARG A 31 6.67 8.19 -16.61
C ARG A 31 7.39 9.53 -16.66
N ALA A 32 7.88 10.02 -15.52
CA ALA A 32 8.81 11.15 -15.48
C ALA A 32 10.12 10.84 -16.24
N PRO A 33 10.54 11.61 -17.25
CA PRO A 33 11.74 11.34 -18.06
C PRO A 33 13.01 11.21 -17.24
N LEU A 34 13.18 12.06 -16.20
CA LEU A 34 14.38 12.02 -15.35
C LEU A 34 14.45 10.76 -14.48
N MET A 35 13.35 10.02 -14.29
CA MET A 35 13.37 8.80 -13.49
C MET A 35 14.37 7.77 -14.02
N LEU A 36 14.62 7.71 -15.33
CA LEU A 36 15.61 6.79 -15.89
C LEU A 36 17.05 7.09 -15.45
N LYS A 37 17.35 8.35 -15.12
CA LYS A 37 18.66 8.78 -14.63
C LYS A 37 18.90 8.29 -13.21
N TYR A 38 17.85 8.27 -12.40
CA TYR A 38 17.93 7.91 -10.97
C TYR A 38 17.59 6.43 -10.72
N VAL A 39 16.84 5.80 -11.62
CA VAL A 39 16.29 4.44 -11.47
C VAL A 39 16.52 3.62 -12.73
N ASN A 40 17.36 2.59 -12.62
CA ASN A 40 17.52 1.59 -13.67
C ASN A 40 16.39 0.54 -13.61
N PHE A 41 15.24 0.81 -14.21
CA PHE A 41 14.08 -0.12 -14.17
C PHE A 41 14.35 -1.53 -14.71
N LYS A 42 15.36 -1.71 -15.57
CA LYS A 42 15.75 -3.04 -16.09
C LYS A 42 16.43 -3.89 -15.02
N ALA A 43 17.31 -3.27 -14.24
CA ALA A 43 17.91 -3.91 -13.08
C ALA A 43 17.01 -3.84 -11.85
N PHE A 44 16.06 -2.89 -11.83
CA PHE A 44 15.25 -2.54 -10.67
C PHE A 44 13.74 -2.42 -10.98
N PRO A 45 13.03 -3.52 -11.31
CA PRO A 45 11.60 -3.46 -11.58
C PRO A 45 10.84 -2.95 -10.35
N CYS A 46 10.02 -1.92 -10.55
CA CYS A 46 9.12 -1.41 -9.53
C CYS A 46 7.80 -2.16 -9.64
N ILE A 47 7.43 -2.93 -8.62
CA ILE A 47 6.08 -3.47 -8.47
C ILE A 47 5.48 -2.77 -7.27
N THR A 48 4.84 -1.64 -7.50
CA THR A 48 3.99 -1.02 -6.47
C THR A 48 2.77 -0.42 -7.12
N ASP A 49 1.70 -0.32 -6.34
CA ASP A 49 0.56 0.51 -6.70
C ASP A 49 0.81 1.99 -6.41
N VAL A 50 1.79 2.43 -5.58
CA VAL A 50 2.38 3.80 -5.69
C VAL A 50 3.66 4.23 -4.92
N THR A 51 4.58 3.35 -4.54
CA THR A 51 5.90 3.84 -4.06
C THR A 51 6.97 3.71 -5.15
N TYR A 52 7.54 4.84 -5.59
CA TYR A 52 8.74 4.88 -6.42
C TYR A 52 9.94 4.40 -5.62
N LYS A 53 10.07 3.08 -5.44
CA LYS A 53 11.32 2.49 -5.01
C LYS A 53 11.77 1.50 -6.08
N ALA A 54 12.83 1.93 -6.76
CA ALA A 54 13.63 1.07 -7.61
C ALA A 54 14.19 -0.06 -6.77
N PHE A 55 13.90 -1.29 -7.16
CA PHE A 55 14.29 -2.45 -6.41
C PHE A 55 14.93 -3.51 -7.28
N PRO A 56 16.13 -4.03 -6.94
CA PRO A 56 16.80 -5.04 -7.76
C PRO A 56 15.82 -6.16 -8.11
N LYS A 57 15.89 -6.66 -9.35
CA LYS A 57 15.00 -7.69 -9.91
C LYS A 57 14.80 -8.90 -8.98
N ASP A 58 15.76 -9.15 -8.12
CA ASP A 58 15.83 -10.31 -7.25
C ASP A 58 15.46 -10.01 -5.79
N ARG A 59 15.15 -8.74 -5.43
CA ARG A 59 15.05 -8.30 -4.02
C ARG A 59 13.69 -7.81 -3.54
N TYR A 60 12.79 -7.35 -4.41
CA TYR A 60 11.52 -6.78 -3.92
C TYR A 60 10.33 -7.23 -4.72
N LEU A 61 9.71 -8.25 -4.17
CA LEU A 61 8.41 -8.71 -4.62
C LEU A 61 7.34 -8.46 -3.56
N TRP A 62 7.58 -7.69 -2.49
CA TRP A 62 6.62 -7.61 -1.38
C TRP A 62 6.03 -6.23 -1.16
N MET A 63 4.82 -6.20 -0.62
CA MET A 63 4.01 -5.01 -0.42
C MET A 63 3.42 -4.98 0.99
N VAL A 64 3.43 -3.79 1.62
CA VAL A 64 2.64 -3.52 2.83
C VAL A 64 1.28 -2.98 2.40
N MET A 65 0.20 -3.60 2.85
CA MET A 65 -1.16 -3.33 2.37
C MET A 65 -2.11 -2.91 3.48
N ASP A 66 -3.14 -2.14 3.13
CA ASP A 66 -4.20 -1.70 4.05
C ASP A 66 -5.33 -2.73 4.26
N PHE A 67 -5.12 -3.97 3.83
CA PHE A 67 -6.11 -5.06 3.82
C PHE A 67 -7.26 -4.89 2.81
N SER A 68 -7.19 -3.93 1.89
CA SER A 68 -8.19 -3.78 0.83
C SER A 68 -8.08 -4.89 -0.23
N LEU A 69 -9.25 -5.41 -0.61
CA LEU A 69 -9.37 -6.44 -1.64
C LEU A 69 -8.87 -5.95 -3.01
N SER A 70 -9.13 -4.69 -3.34
CA SER A 70 -8.72 -4.08 -4.60
C SER A 70 -7.20 -3.98 -4.73
N GLN A 71 -6.50 -3.51 -3.69
CA GLN A 71 -5.04 -3.46 -3.71
C GLN A 71 -4.47 -4.89 -3.81
N LYS A 72 -5.00 -5.83 -3.02
CA LYS A 72 -4.55 -7.24 -3.04
C LYS A 72 -4.65 -7.81 -4.44
N ASN A 73 -5.80 -7.66 -5.08
CA ASN A 73 -6.04 -8.18 -6.43
C ASN A 73 -5.18 -7.48 -7.49
N GLY A 74 -5.00 -6.16 -7.37
CA GLY A 74 -4.10 -5.40 -8.25
C GLY A 74 -2.65 -5.88 -8.14
N TYR A 75 -2.15 -6.05 -6.91
CA TYR A 75 -0.82 -6.60 -6.66
C TYR A 75 -0.67 -8.02 -7.23
N LEU A 76 -1.61 -8.94 -6.96
CA LEU A 76 -1.51 -10.32 -7.43
C LEU A 76 -1.54 -10.41 -8.97
N SER A 77 -2.36 -9.56 -9.60
CA SER A 77 -2.39 -9.44 -11.07
C SER A 77 -1.04 -8.98 -11.61
N ALA A 78 -0.47 -7.90 -11.05
CA ALA A 78 0.85 -7.41 -11.43
C ALA A 78 1.94 -8.46 -11.19
N TYR A 79 1.96 -9.08 -10.01
CA TYR A 79 2.90 -10.13 -9.64
C TYR A 79 2.91 -11.25 -10.67
N ASN A 80 1.73 -11.77 -11.04
CA ASN A 80 1.59 -12.84 -12.03
C ASN A 80 2.19 -12.43 -13.39
N ILE A 81 1.88 -11.21 -13.86
CA ILE A 81 2.43 -10.67 -15.12
C ILE A 81 3.96 -10.60 -15.07
N TYR A 82 4.54 -10.04 -14.01
CA TYR A 82 5.98 -9.81 -13.91
C TYR A 82 6.79 -11.06 -13.57
N THR A 83 6.15 -12.09 -13.03
CA THR A 83 6.78 -13.37 -12.67
C THR A 83 6.47 -14.49 -13.66
N CYS A 84 5.89 -14.16 -14.82
CA CYS A 84 5.54 -15.13 -15.87
C CYS A 84 4.62 -16.27 -15.36
N GLY A 85 3.63 -15.95 -14.52
CA GLY A 85 2.63 -16.94 -14.09
C GLY A 85 2.80 -17.51 -12.68
N MET A 86 3.74 -17.04 -11.86
CA MET A 86 3.89 -17.57 -10.50
C MET A 86 2.66 -17.25 -9.64
N THR A 87 2.26 -18.22 -8.80
CA THR A 87 1.02 -18.18 -8.00
C THR A 87 1.27 -17.94 -6.50
N ASP A 88 2.51 -17.74 -6.07
CA ASP A 88 2.88 -17.57 -4.66
C ASP A 88 2.95 -16.11 -4.19
N GLY A 89 2.39 -15.17 -4.98
CA GLY A 89 2.37 -13.73 -4.67
C GLY A 89 1.86 -13.39 -3.27
N LEU A 90 0.93 -14.17 -2.72
CA LEU A 90 0.41 -13.97 -1.36
C LEU A 90 1.50 -14.03 -0.27
N LYS A 91 2.58 -14.80 -0.48
CA LYS A 91 3.69 -14.92 0.49
C LYS A 91 4.48 -13.61 0.64
N TYR A 92 4.26 -12.68 -0.27
CA TYR A 92 4.92 -11.38 -0.31
C TYR A 92 3.99 -10.25 0.13
N LEU A 93 2.82 -10.56 0.67
CA LEU A 93 1.95 -9.56 1.25
C LEU A 93 2.16 -9.45 2.76
N LYS A 94 2.26 -8.21 3.24
CA LYS A 94 2.33 -7.88 4.65
C LYS A 94 1.24 -6.88 5.00
N GLY A 95 0.51 -7.13 6.07
CA GLY A 95 -0.52 -6.22 6.55
C GLY A 95 0.09 -4.97 7.18
N CYS A 96 -0.56 -3.83 6.97
CA CYS A 96 -0.19 -2.59 7.63
C CYS A 96 -0.51 -2.68 9.12
N TYR A 97 0.51 -2.60 9.96
CA TYR A 97 0.36 -2.66 11.41
C TYR A 97 -0.42 -1.46 11.95
N MET A 98 -0.30 -0.29 11.31
CA MET A 98 -1.06 0.90 11.72
C MET A 98 -2.56 0.73 11.51
N HIS A 99 -2.98 0.09 10.42
CA HIS A 99 -4.39 -0.22 10.19
C HIS A 99 -4.94 -1.21 11.22
N TRP A 100 -4.16 -2.24 11.57
CA TRP A 100 -4.51 -3.14 12.67
C TRP A 100 -4.67 -2.36 13.99
N MET A 101 -3.68 -1.54 14.36
CA MET A 101 -3.71 -0.77 15.60
C MET A 101 -4.86 0.24 15.64
N GLN A 102 -5.14 0.93 14.54
CA GLN A 102 -6.28 1.84 14.45
C GLN A 102 -7.61 1.09 14.62
N SER A 103 -7.75 -0.08 14.01
CA SER A 103 -8.91 -0.95 14.17
C SER A 103 -9.10 -1.39 15.64
N VAL A 104 -8.02 -1.81 16.32
CA VAL A 104 -8.02 -2.12 17.75
C VAL A 104 -8.43 -0.89 18.58
N GLN A 105 -7.83 0.27 18.29
CA GLN A 105 -8.12 1.53 18.99
C GLN A 105 -9.59 1.94 18.83
N CYS A 106 -10.11 1.91 17.61
CA CYS A 106 -11.51 2.20 17.31
C CYS A 106 -12.45 1.31 18.13
N ILE A 107 -12.29 -0.01 18.10
CA ILE A 107 -13.12 -0.92 18.90
C ILE A 107 -12.96 -0.67 20.39
N SER A 108 -11.74 -0.48 20.87
CA SER A 108 -11.47 -0.23 22.30
C SER A 108 -12.09 1.08 22.81
N SER A 109 -12.34 2.04 21.93
CA SER A 109 -12.97 3.32 22.27
C SER A 109 -14.50 3.24 22.38
N ILE A 110 -15.11 2.17 21.87
CA ILE A 110 -16.55 1.95 21.96
C ILE A 110 -16.83 1.28 23.30
N HIS A 111 -17.15 2.07 24.33
CA HIS A 111 -17.31 1.56 25.70
C HIS A 111 -18.45 0.55 25.88
N ALA A 112 -19.42 0.51 24.96
CA ALA A 112 -20.44 -0.53 24.91
C ALA A 112 -19.88 -1.91 24.50
N VAL A 113 -18.79 -1.93 23.73
CA VAL A 113 -18.12 -3.14 23.23
C VAL A 113 -16.95 -3.52 24.14
N VAL A 114 -16.15 -2.54 24.56
CA VAL A 114 -15.00 -2.71 25.46
C VAL A 114 -15.16 -1.78 26.66
N PRO A 115 -15.57 -2.32 27.83
CA PRO A 115 -15.69 -1.54 29.06
C PRO A 115 -14.39 -0.82 29.43
N VAL A 116 -14.50 0.39 29.98
CA VAL A 116 -13.36 1.27 30.30
C VAL A 116 -12.36 0.58 31.23
N ASP A 117 -12.85 -0.14 32.24
CA ASP A 117 -12.06 -0.86 33.23
C ASP A 117 -11.31 -2.07 32.64
N LYS A 118 -11.78 -2.60 31.51
CA LYS A 118 -11.18 -3.74 30.81
C LYS A 118 -10.36 -3.36 29.58
N HIS A 119 -10.15 -2.07 29.35
CA HIS A 119 -9.42 -1.56 28.18
C HIS A 119 -8.01 -2.15 28.06
N THR A 120 -7.25 -2.15 29.16
CA THR A 120 -5.90 -2.73 29.22
C THR A 120 -5.91 -4.21 28.87
N THR A 121 -6.83 -4.98 29.45
CA THR A 121 -6.97 -6.43 29.19
C THR A 121 -7.27 -6.70 27.71
N PHE A 122 -8.14 -5.90 27.09
CA PHE A 122 -8.42 -6.02 25.67
C PHE A 122 -7.14 -5.79 24.84
N LEU A 123 -6.38 -4.72 25.13
CA LEU A 123 -5.14 -4.43 24.41
C LEU A 123 -4.11 -5.56 24.56
N GLU A 124 -3.92 -6.09 25.77
CA GLU A 124 -3.02 -7.23 26.02
C GLU A 124 -3.40 -8.47 25.20
N LEU A 125 -4.70 -8.79 25.15
CA LEU A 125 -5.21 -9.89 24.32
C LEU A 125 -4.97 -9.63 22.83
N THR A 126 -5.13 -8.41 22.33
CA THR A 126 -4.85 -8.08 20.92
C THR A 126 -3.36 -8.21 20.56
N VAL A 127 -2.45 -7.83 21.47
CA VAL A 127 -1.00 -8.03 21.30
C VAL A 127 -0.66 -9.52 21.29
N LYS A 128 -1.25 -10.28 22.22
CA LYS A 128 -1.09 -11.73 22.30
C LYS A 128 -1.60 -12.40 21.02
N LEU A 129 -2.76 -11.98 20.50
CA LEU A 129 -3.33 -12.47 19.26
C LEU A 129 -2.36 -12.27 18.08
N CYS A 130 -1.73 -11.10 17.98
CA CYS A 130 -0.75 -10.81 16.93
C CYS A 130 0.52 -11.63 17.00
N THR A 131 1.00 -11.95 18.21
CA THR A 131 2.34 -12.50 18.45
C THR A 131 2.37 -14.01 18.65
N THR A 132 1.24 -14.63 19.00
CA THR A 132 1.15 -16.07 19.28
C THR A 132 1.41 -16.89 18.02
N VAL A 133 2.27 -17.91 18.15
CA VAL A 133 2.74 -18.80 17.07
C VAL A 133 1.91 -20.05 16.95
N ASP A 134 1.59 -20.69 18.07
CA ASP A 134 0.91 -21.98 18.11
C ASP A 134 -0.61 -21.84 18.00
N ASP A 135 -1.25 -22.85 17.40
CA ASP A 135 -2.70 -22.83 17.17
C ASP A 135 -3.49 -22.84 18.48
N THR A 136 -3.01 -23.57 19.50
CA THR A 136 -3.69 -23.69 20.79
C THR A 136 -3.77 -22.33 21.49
N GLY A 137 -2.63 -21.65 21.67
CA GLY A 137 -2.57 -20.33 22.29
C GLY A 137 -3.33 -19.27 21.49
N PHE A 138 -3.30 -19.37 20.15
CA PHE A 138 -4.02 -18.45 19.28
C PHE A 138 -5.54 -18.60 19.44
N ASN A 139 -6.04 -19.85 19.40
CA ASN A 139 -7.45 -20.15 19.58
C ASN A 139 -7.96 -19.81 20.99
N VAL A 140 -7.15 -20.09 22.02
CA VAL A 140 -7.45 -19.66 23.39
C VAL A 140 -7.57 -18.14 23.48
N THR A 141 -6.67 -17.39 22.84
CA THR A 141 -6.72 -15.93 22.84
C THR A 141 -7.97 -15.42 22.12
N CYS A 142 -8.35 -16.02 20.98
CA CYS A 142 -9.60 -15.70 20.29
C CYS A 142 -10.83 -15.94 21.18
N ASN A 143 -10.88 -17.08 21.86
CA ASN A 143 -11.98 -17.44 22.75
C ASN A 143 -12.06 -16.50 23.95
N ASN A 144 -10.92 -16.09 24.52
CA ASN A 144 -10.90 -15.11 25.61
C ASN A 144 -11.44 -13.76 25.15
N ILE A 145 -11.05 -13.29 23.96
CA ILE A 145 -11.58 -12.02 23.40
C ILE A 145 -13.11 -12.10 23.25
N VAL A 146 -13.65 -13.19 22.68
CA VAL A 146 -15.10 -13.32 22.46
C VAL A 146 -15.85 -13.56 23.77
N SER A 147 -15.28 -14.27 24.72
CA SER A 147 -15.89 -14.53 26.04
C SER A 147 -15.96 -13.25 26.88
N GLU A 148 -14.87 -12.48 26.91
CA GLU A 148 -14.78 -11.26 27.73
C GLU A 148 -15.40 -10.03 27.05
N PHE A 149 -15.41 -10.01 25.71
CA PHE A 149 -15.94 -8.91 24.89
C PHE A 149 -16.82 -9.46 23.75
N PRO A 150 -18.02 -9.99 24.04
CA PRO A 150 -18.87 -10.69 23.05
C PRO A 150 -19.19 -9.88 21.79
N ASP A 151 -19.36 -8.57 21.92
CA ASP A 151 -19.69 -7.67 20.80
C ASP A 151 -18.52 -7.44 19.84
N THR A 152 -17.32 -7.92 20.16
CA THR A 152 -16.16 -7.92 19.25
C THR A 152 -16.19 -9.07 18.25
N CYS A 153 -17.12 -10.04 18.37
CA CYS A 153 -17.13 -11.25 17.56
C CYS A 153 -17.09 -10.98 16.05
N LYS A 154 -17.93 -10.07 15.53
CA LYS A 154 -17.93 -9.70 14.10
C LYS A 154 -16.62 -9.05 13.67
N TRP A 155 -16.07 -8.18 14.51
CA TRP A 155 -14.78 -7.53 14.27
C TRP A 155 -13.66 -8.57 14.19
N LEU A 156 -13.61 -9.49 15.16
CA LEU A 156 -12.59 -10.54 15.20
C LEU A 156 -12.71 -11.49 14.01
N LEU A 157 -13.93 -11.92 13.68
CA LEU A 157 -14.18 -12.79 12.52
C LEU A 157 -13.67 -12.18 11.21
N TRP A 158 -13.78 -10.86 11.04
CA TRP A 158 -13.23 -10.19 9.85
C TRP A 158 -11.70 -10.35 9.76
N TRP A 159 -11.00 -10.18 10.88
CA TRP A 159 -9.54 -10.35 10.95
C TRP A 159 -9.09 -11.82 10.82
N LEU A 160 -9.95 -12.76 11.19
CA LEU A 160 -9.66 -14.19 11.12
C LEU A 160 -9.87 -14.80 9.73
N GLN A 161 -10.37 -14.05 8.75
CA GLN A 161 -10.46 -14.51 7.37
C GLN A 161 -9.06 -14.96 6.87
N PRO A 162 -8.93 -16.09 6.16
CA PRO A 162 -7.62 -16.68 5.86
C PRO A 162 -6.64 -15.73 5.18
N ASP A 163 -7.12 -14.92 4.24
CA ASP A 163 -6.32 -13.95 3.51
C ASP A 163 -5.86 -12.78 4.39
N VAL A 164 -6.76 -12.22 5.21
CA VAL A 164 -6.44 -11.15 6.16
C VAL A 164 -5.49 -11.63 7.27
N ARG A 165 -5.86 -12.74 7.93
CA ARG A 165 -5.09 -13.38 9.00
C ARG A 165 -3.65 -13.61 8.59
N SER A 166 -3.45 -14.14 7.39
CA SER A 166 -2.12 -14.51 6.90
C SER A 166 -1.14 -13.33 6.77
N MET A 167 -1.67 -12.11 6.64
CA MET A 167 -0.88 -10.90 6.43
C MET A 167 -0.49 -10.19 7.74
N ILE A 168 -1.21 -10.43 8.85
CA ILE A 168 -1.02 -9.68 10.10
C ILE A 168 -0.68 -10.54 11.31
N PHE A 169 -1.30 -11.71 11.44
CA PHE A 169 -1.07 -12.59 12.58
C PHE A 169 0.10 -13.52 12.30
N VAL A 170 0.87 -13.77 13.34
CA VAL A 170 2.00 -14.70 13.30
C VAL A 170 1.52 -16.12 12.98
N ASN A 171 0.46 -16.54 13.64
CA ASN A 171 -0.15 -17.85 13.45
C ASN A 171 -0.98 -17.89 12.16
N GLY A 172 -0.78 -18.95 11.36
CA GLY A 172 -1.42 -19.10 10.05
C GLY A 172 -0.83 -18.19 8.95
N SER A 173 0.28 -17.49 9.20
CA SER A 173 0.94 -16.66 8.20
C SER A 173 1.67 -17.49 7.14
N ILE A 174 1.36 -17.23 5.87
CA ILE A 174 2.13 -17.74 4.71
C ILE A 174 3.20 -16.75 4.24
N MET A 175 3.34 -15.62 4.95
CA MET A 175 4.29 -14.55 4.65
C MET A 175 5.73 -15.06 4.76
N LYS A 176 6.60 -14.65 3.83
CA LYS A 176 8.03 -14.96 3.93
C LYS A 176 8.59 -14.47 5.26
N HIS A 177 9.45 -15.29 5.89
CA HIS A 177 10.07 -14.96 7.17
C HIS A 177 10.80 -13.61 7.14
N SER A 178 11.60 -13.35 6.09
CA SER A 178 12.30 -12.06 5.92
C SER A 178 11.35 -10.86 5.86
N LEU A 179 10.17 -11.02 5.25
CA LEU A 179 9.16 -9.99 5.15
C LEU A 179 8.48 -9.74 6.50
N ARG A 180 8.16 -10.79 7.24
CA ARG A 180 7.52 -10.71 8.55
C ARG A 180 8.31 -9.88 9.55
N PHE A 181 9.61 -10.04 9.59
CA PHE A 181 10.50 -9.27 10.48
C PHE A 181 11.00 -7.95 9.87
N HIS A 182 10.58 -7.63 8.63
CA HIS A 182 10.98 -6.38 7.99
C HIS A 182 10.50 -5.16 8.78
N VAL A 183 11.37 -4.14 8.85
CA VAL A 183 11.17 -2.89 9.61
C VAL A 183 10.02 -2.03 9.08
N CYS A 184 9.74 -2.10 7.77
CA CYS A 184 8.56 -1.45 7.19
C CYS A 184 7.28 -2.14 7.65
N ARG A 185 6.41 -1.37 8.31
CA ARG A 185 5.15 -1.84 8.91
C ARG A 185 3.94 -0.97 8.56
N THR A 186 4.11 0.02 7.69
CA THR A 186 3.08 1.01 7.37
C THR A 186 2.96 1.24 5.86
N SER A 187 1.72 1.44 5.42
CA SER A 187 1.33 1.88 4.07
C SER A 187 1.11 3.40 3.98
N ASN A 188 1.43 4.20 5.02
CA ASN A 188 1.13 5.64 5.08
C ASN A 188 1.61 6.44 3.85
N ALA A 189 2.80 6.12 3.32
CA ALA A 189 3.32 6.79 2.13
C ALA A 189 2.45 6.52 0.89
N ILE A 190 2.00 5.27 0.75
CA ILE A 190 1.11 4.82 -0.33
C ILE A 190 -0.28 5.44 -0.16
N GLU A 191 -0.85 5.40 1.05
CA GLU A 191 -2.15 5.99 1.37
C GLU A 191 -2.17 7.50 1.13
N SER A 192 -1.10 8.21 1.51
CA SER A 192 -0.98 9.65 1.28
C SER A 192 -0.99 9.96 -0.22
N PHE A 193 -0.28 9.16 -1.03
CA PHE A 193 -0.34 9.28 -2.48
C PHE A 193 -1.74 8.96 -3.01
N HIS A 194 -2.34 7.83 -2.61
CA HIS A 194 -3.68 7.44 -3.05
C HIS A 194 -4.71 8.53 -2.76
N ARG A 195 -4.63 9.17 -1.59
CA ARG A 195 -5.47 10.32 -1.25
C ARG A 195 -5.31 11.47 -2.24
N VAL A 196 -4.06 11.85 -2.58
CA VAL A 196 -3.80 12.89 -3.57
C VAL A 196 -4.34 12.49 -4.94
N PHE A 197 -4.06 11.25 -5.37
CA PHE A 197 -4.46 10.72 -6.67
C PHE A 197 -5.99 10.63 -6.82
N ASN A 198 -6.69 10.08 -5.82
CA ASN A 198 -8.15 9.99 -5.79
C ASN A 198 -8.82 11.36 -5.70
N THR A 199 -8.14 12.39 -5.17
CA THR A 199 -8.64 13.76 -5.22
C THR A 199 -8.59 14.34 -6.64
N LEU A 200 -7.56 13.95 -7.41
CA LEU A 200 -7.32 14.42 -8.77
C LEU A 200 -8.22 13.72 -9.80
N ILE A 201 -8.44 12.42 -9.63
CA ILE A 201 -9.21 11.55 -10.52
C ILE A 201 -10.60 11.31 -9.94
N LYS A 202 -11.62 11.96 -10.51
CA LYS A 202 -13.02 11.75 -10.11
C LYS A 202 -13.81 11.07 -11.23
N GLY A 203 -14.81 10.27 -10.85
CA GLY A 203 -15.73 9.66 -11.80
C GLY A 203 -16.44 10.71 -12.68
N GLY A 204 -16.67 10.38 -13.95
CA GLY A 204 -17.34 11.27 -14.92
C GLY A 204 -16.47 12.39 -15.48
N GLN A 205 -15.18 12.47 -15.10
CA GLN A 205 -14.26 13.46 -15.69
C GLN A 205 -13.82 13.05 -17.10
N PRO A 206 -13.67 14.02 -18.03
CA PRO A 206 -13.07 13.75 -19.33
C PRO A 206 -11.65 13.18 -19.18
N LEU A 207 -11.34 12.11 -19.92
CA LEU A 207 -10.05 11.42 -19.89
C LEU A 207 -8.86 12.38 -20.03
N ARG A 208 -8.95 13.38 -20.93
CA ARG A 208 -7.93 14.42 -21.11
C ARG A 208 -7.63 15.18 -19.81
N SER A 209 -8.68 15.61 -19.11
CA SER A 209 -8.54 16.39 -17.88
C SER A 209 -7.89 15.56 -16.78
N THR A 210 -8.28 14.29 -16.68
CA THR A 210 -7.70 13.31 -15.76
C THR A 210 -6.22 13.08 -16.07
N LEU A 211 -5.89 12.83 -17.34
CA LEU A 211 -4.52 12.59 -17.79
C LEU A 211 -3.62 13.81 -17.58
N ARG A 212 -4.10 15.02 -17.88
CA ARG A 212 -3.35 16.27 -17.63
C ARG A 212 -3.02 16.45 -16.15
N ARG A 213 -3.97 16.13 -15.26
CA ARG A 213 -3.76 16.20 -13.80
C ARG A 213 -2.75 15.16 -13.32
N ALA A 214 -2.83 13.93 -13.82
CA ALA A 214 -1.88 12.88 -13.51
C ALA A 214 -0.46 13.26 -13.98
N LEU A 215 -0.31 13.76 -15.21
CA LEU A 215 0.97 14.22 -15.75
C LEU A 215 1.56 15.39 -14.95
N LYS A 216 0.73 16.35 -14.52
CA LYS A 216 1.17 17.44 -13.64
C LYS A 216 1.67 16.94 -12.29
N LEU A 217 1.00 15.94 -11.70
CA LEU A 217 1.44 15.32 -10.45
C LEU A 217 2.81 14.64 -10.63
N VAL A 218 2.97 13.84 -11.69
CA VAL A 218 4.22 13.13 -11.99
C VAL A 218 5.38 14.10 -12.24
N LYS A 219 5.11 15.25 -12.90
CA LYS A 219 6.10 16.32 -13.08
C LYS A 219 6.51 16.95 -11.74
N SER A 220 5.56 17.29 -10.88
CA SER A 220 5.86 17.84 -9.55
C SER A 220 6.68 16.88 -8.69
N ASP A 221 6.33 15.60 -8.72
CA ASP A 221 7.04 14.56 -7.96
C ASP A 221 8.46 14.34 -8.51
N GLN A 222 8.67 14.47 -9.82
CA GLN A 222 10.00 14.48 -10.42
C GLN A 222 10.85 15.63 -9.88
N ASP A 223 10.28 16.84 -9.80
CA ASP A 223 11.01 18.02 -9.30
C ASP A 223 11.40 17.84 -7.82
N ASP A 224 10.51 17.27 -7.00
CA ASP A 224 10.77 16.93 -5.59
C ASP A 224 11.83 15.83 -5.45
N LEU A 225 11.78 14.79 -6.27
CA LEU A 225 12.77 13.70 -6.30
C LEU A 225 14.15 14.22 -6.73
N SER A 226 14.21 15.05 -7.77
CA SER A 226 15.45 15.70 -8.21
C SER A 226 16.06 16.52 -7.08
N GLN A 227 15.26 17.33 -6.37
CA GLN A 227 15.73 18.07 -5.20
C GLN A 227 16.23 17.14 -4.09
N PHE A 228 15.54 16.04 -3.80
CA PHE A 228 15.99 15.06 -2.81
C PHE A 228 17.34 14.44 -3.18
N TYR A 229 17.54 14.05 -4.44
CA TYR A 229 18.81 13.45 -4.87
C TYR A 229 19.96 14.45 -4.99
N GLU A 230 19.66 15.72 -5.32
CA GLU A 230 20.67 16.78 -5.42
C GLU A 230 21.04 17.39 -4.06
N TYR A 231 20.07 17.50 -3.14
CA TYR A 231 20.22 18.27 -1.89
C TYR A 231 19.84 17.50 -0.60
N GLY A 232 19.36 16.26 -0.70
CA GLY A 232 18.86 15.47 0.44
C GLY A 232 17.42 15.82 0.87
N MET A 233 16.90 15.16 1.91
CA MET A 233 15.57 15.52 2.46
C MET A 233 15.68 16.87 3.20
N LEU A 234 15.15 17.92 2.60
CA LEU A 234 14.90 19.18 3.31
C LEU A 234 13.68 18.99 4.21
N THR A 235 13.92 18.68 5.49
CA THR A 235 12.87 18.71 6.50
C THR A 235 12.37 20.15 6.66
N THR A 236 11.11 20.33 7.07
CA THR A 236 10.49 21.64 7.31
C THR A 236 11.27 22.53 8.30
N TYR A 237 12.19 21.96 9.08
CA TYR A 237 13.14 22.70 9.93
C TYR A 237 14.12 23.57 9.13
N ASN A 238 14.48 23.18 7.90
CA ASN A 238 15.45 23.90 7.07
C ASN A 238 14.83 25.06 6.26
N ARG A 239 13.49 25.14 6.17
CA ARG A 239 12.81 26.27 5.49
C ARG A 239 12.80 27.56 6.33
N GLN A 240 12.94 27.47 7.65
CA GLN A 240 12.91 28.62 8.54
C GLN A 240 14.26 29.32 8.74
N GLN A 241 15.36 28.80 8.16
CA GLN A 241 16.69 29.43 8.25
C GLN A 241 17.07 30.28 7.02
N LYS A 242 16.13 30.54 6.11
CA LYS A 242 16.34 31.40 4.93
C LYS A 242 15.29 32.52 4.81
N LEU A 243 14.89 33.11 5.93
CA LEU A 243 14.25 34.43 5.99
C LEU A 243 15.10 35.36 6.84
#